data_AF-A0A1Q3UKQ8-F1
#
_entry.id   AF-A0A1Q3UKQ8-F1
#
_cell.length_a   1.000
_cell.length_b   1.000
_cell.length_c   1.000
_cell.angle_alpha   90.00
_cell.angle_beta   90.00
_cell.angle_gamma   90.00
#
_symmetry.space_group_name_H-M   'P 1'
#
loop_
_entity.id
_entity.type
_entity.pdbx_description
1 polymer ?
#
loop_
_entity_poly.entity_id
_entity_poly.type
_entity_poly.pdbx_seq_one_letter_code
_entity_poly.pdbx_strand_id
1 'polypeptide(L)'
;MRYFLVLVMLCAYSLTASAQWWRLDFKKHARYPMISRIKDNSLARMKATNNTVNIDCIDHLPYIPSQYQLEVNERIVMRAAQHSMRFREYGPASYRFSELAQIYVKENRLSEAKWYYLQSNLISRQQNDHQHTISNLVNLAMVKADLGDMTQAQQDLTEARELARANGRPQDIKFIEEKMKFLQTNKTWLPKSELRYADAAEVTAKSK
;
A
#
# COMPACT_ATOMS: atom_id res chain seq x y z
N MET A 1 14.61 -61.45 53.08
CA MET A 1 13.51 -62.44 52.93
C MET A 1 12.12 -61.94 53.37
N ARG A 2 11.96 -60.85 54.15
CA ARG A 2 10.62 -60.43 54.64
C ARG A 2 9.75 -59.60 53.68
N TYR A 3 10.33 -58.92 52.69
CA TYR A 3 9.57 -58.05 51.76
C TYR A 3 9.23 -58.70 50.41
N PHE A 4 9.82 -59.86 50.11
CA PHE A 4 9.60 -60.58 48.85
C PHE A 4 8.18 -61.18 48.78
N LEU A 5 7.69 -61.73 49.89
CA LEU A 5 6.33 -62.29 49.98
C LEU A 5 5.23 -61.23 49.83
N VAL A 6 5.46 -60.01 50.34
CA VAL A 6 4.51 -58.90 50.25
C VAL A 6 4.42 -58.38 48.81
N LEU A 7 5.55 -58.30 48.10
CA LEU A 7 5.60 -57.89 46.70
C LEU A 7 4.93 -58.92 45.77
N VAL A 8 5.12 -60.21 46.02
CA VAL A 8 4.44 -61.29 45.26
C VAL A 8 2.93 -61.24 45.48
N MET A 9 2.46 -60.98 46.71
CA MET A 9 1.03 -60.83 46.98
C MET A 9 0.43 -59.59 46.30
N LEU A 10 1.11 -58.43 46.31
CA LEU A 10 0.64 -57.22 45.63
C LEU A 10 0.52 -57.40 44.11
N CYS A 11 1.43 -58.14 43.48
CA CYS A 11 1.38 -58.45 42.04
C CYS A 11 0.26 -59.45 41.68
N ALA A 12 -0.13 -60.35 42.59
CA ALA A 12 -1.20 -61.31 42.34
C ALA A 12 -2.60 -60.65 42.39
N TYR A 13 -2.80 -59.63 43.23
CA TYR A 13 -4.10 -58.95 43.35
C TYR A 13 -4.39 -57.96 42.22
N SER A 14 -3.39 -57.46 41.49
CA SER A 14 -3.59 -56.50 40.38
C SER A 14 -3.99 -57.15 39.04
N LEU A 15 -3.93 -58.48 38.91
CA LEU A 15 -4.26 -59.22 37.68
C LEU A 15 -5.75 -59.50 37.47
N THR A 16 -6.62 -59.14 38.43
CA THR A 16 -8.06 -59.47 38.37
C THR A 16 -8.96 -58.37 37.79
N ALA A 17 -8.43 -57.18 37.48
CA ALA A 17 -9.26 -56.01 37.21
C ALA A 17 -9.67 -55.74 35.74
N SER A 18 -9.17 -56.42 34.70
CA SER A 18 -9.60 -56.04 33.33
C SER A 18 -9.42 -57.05 32.19
N ALA A 19 -9.26 -58.35 32.46
CA ALA A 19 -9.10 -59.34 31.38
C ALA A 19 -10.29 -60.31 31.29
N GLN A 20 -11.48 -59.81 30.93
CA GLN A 20 -12.65 -60.69 30.63
C GLN A 20 -12.73 -61.11 29.15
N TRP A 21 -11.60 -61.26 28.46
CA TRP A 21 -11.51 -61.77 27.09
C TRP A 21 -12.08 -63.17 26.86
N TRP A 22 -12.22 -63.99 27.90
CA TRP A 22 -12.83 -65.33 27.83
C TRP A 22 -14.37 -65.32 27.96
N ARG A 23 -15.01 -64.17 28.18
CA ARG A 23 -16.49 -64.05 28.25
C ARG A 23 -17.14 -63.54 26.97
N LEU A 24 -16.39 -63.25 25.91
CA LEU A 24 -16.96 -62.90 24.61
C LEU A 24 -17.17 -64.15 23.76
N ASP A 25 -18.42 -64.59 23.66
CA ASP A 25 -18.82 -65.66 22.74
C ASP A 25 -18.95 -65.08 21.32
N PHE A 26 -17.90 -65.24 20.51
CA PHE A 26 -17.82 -64.71 19.14
C PHE A 26 -18.67 -65.48 18.12
N LYS A 27 -19.47 -66.48 18.53
CA LYS A 27 -20.03 -67.45 17.57
C LYS A 27 -21.46 -67.21 17.09
N LYS A 28 -22.21 -66.21 17.56
CA LYS A 28 -23.58 -65.97 17.05
C LYS A 28 -24.00 -64.50 17.07
N HIS A 29 -23.69 -63.75 16.02
CA HIS A 29 -24.34 -62.47 15.74
C HIS A 29 -25.21 -62.60 14.49
N ALA A 30 -26.54 -62.46 14.66
CA ALA A 30 -27.47 -62.41 13.54
C ALA A 30 -27.18 -61.13 12.73
N ARG A 31 -26.77 -61.30 11.47
CA ARG A 31 -26.46 -60.18 10.57
C ARG A 31 -27.78 -59.64 10.01
N TYR A 32 -28.17 -58.43 10.41
CA TYR A 32 -29.36 -57.78 9.85
C TYR A 32 -29.21 -57.57 8.34
N PRO A 33 -30.30 -57.69 7.56
CA PRO A 33 -30.25 -57.46 6.12
C PRO A 33 -29.83 -56.01 5.84
N MET A 34 -29.01 -55.84 4.82
CA MET A 34 -28.52 -54.53 4.41
C MET A 34 -29.70 -53.67 3.93
N ILE A 35 -29.90 -52.53 4.58
CA ILE A 35 -30.90 -51.54 4.16
C ILE A 35 -30.45 -50.99 2.79
N SER A 36 -31.37 -50.94 1.82
CA SER A 36 -31.06 -50.42 0.49
C SER A 36 -30.67 -48.94 0.58
N ARG A 37 -29.55 -48.57 -0.07
CA ARG A 37 -29.13 -47.16 -0.10
C ARG A 37 -30.13 -46.35 -0.92
N ILE A 38 -30.71 -45.33 -0.28
CA ILE A 38 -31.54 -44.33 -0.96
C ILE A 38 -30.65 -43.55 -1.93
N LYS A 39 -31.08 -43.42 -3.18
CA LYS A 39 -30.33 -42.70 -4.22
C LYS A 39 -30.23 -41.22 -3.85
N ASP A 40 -29.02 -40.74 -3.60
CA ASP A 40 -28.77 -39.34 -3.25
C ASP A 40 -28.79 -38.44 -4.50
N ASN A 41 -29.70 -37.47 -4.51
CA ASN A 41 -29.84 -36.46 -5.57
C ASN A 41 -29.26 -35.09 -5.14
N SER A 42 -28.50 -35.02 -4.04
CA SER A 42 -27.87 -33.80 -3.52
C SER A 42 -27.07 -33.04 -4.58
N LEU A 43 -26.26 -33.75 -5.37
CA LEU A 43 -25.44 -33.18 -6.44
C LEU A 43 -26.26 -32.56 -7.57
N ALA A 44 -27.40 -33.14 -7.92
CA ALA A 44 -28.29 -32.58 -8.94
C ALA A 44 -28.93 -31.27 -8.44
N ARG A 45 -29.29 -31.22 -7.15
CA ARG A 45 -29.83 -30.02 -6.51
C ARG A 45 -28.79 -28.89 -6.44
N MET A 46 -27.53 -29.21 -6.10
CA MET A 46 -26.45 -28.21 -6.08
C MET A 46 -26.15 -27.64 -7.47
N LYS A 47 -26.22 -28.47 -8.53
CA LYS A 47 -26.03 -27.99 -9.90
C LYS A 47 -27.16 -27.06 -10.36
N ALA A 48 -28.39 -27.29 -9.92
CA ALA A 48 -29.53 -26.41 -10.23
C ALA A 48 -29.43 -25.03 -9.55
N THR A 49 -28.68 -24.92 -8.44
CA THR A 49 -28.47 -23.65 -7.72
C THR A 49 -27.26 -22.85 -8.19
N ASN A 50 -26.49 -23.37 -9.14
CA ASN A 50 -25.37 -22.65 -9.73
C ASN A 50 -25.88 -21.57 -10.71
N ASN A 51 -26.58 -20.56 -10.20
CA ASN A 51 -26.64 -19.28 -10.88
C ASN A 51 -25.21 -18.74 -10.89
N THR A 52 -24.54 -18.84 -12.03
CA THR A 52 -23.29 -18.15 -12.28
C THR A 52 -23.58 -16.67 -12.17
N VAL A 53 -23.31 -16.07 -11.02
CA VAL A 53 -23.34 -14.62 -10.85
C VAL A 53 -22.20 -14.07 -11.70
N ASN A 54 -22.54 -13.51 -12.86
CA ASN A 54 -21.58 -12.81 -13.69
C ASN A 54 -21.29 -11.48 -12.99
N ILE A 55 -20.19 -11.41 -12.23
CA ILE A 55 -19.74 -10.18 -11.59
C ILE A 55 -19.02 -9.39 -12.69
N ASP A 56 -19.79 -8.61 -13.45
CA ASP A 56 -19.29 -7.93 -14.67
C ASP A 56 -18.21 -6.87 -14.38
N CYS A 57 -18.15 -6.32 -13.17
CA CYS A 57 -17.00 -5.61 -12.62
C CYS A 57 -17.17 -5.42 -11.11
N ILE A 58 -16.09 -5.54 -10.34
CA ILE A 58 -16.09 -5.07 -8.95
C ILE A 58 -15.87 -3.56 -9.03
N ASP A 59 -16.87 -2.77 -8.65
CA ASP A 59 -16.71 -1.34 -8.54
C ASP A 59 -15.64 -1.02 -7.50
N HIS A 60 -14.47 -0.59 -7.97
CA HIS A 60 -13.41 -0.09 -7.10
C HIS A 60 -13.91 1.19 -6.41
N LEU A 61 -14.17 1.11 -5.10
CA LEU A 61 -14.41 2.31 -4.31
C LEU A 61 -13.07 3.06 -4.15
N PRO A 62 -13.06 4.39 -4.32
CA PRO A 62 -11.84 5.16 -4.12
C PRO A 62 -11.36 5.01 -2.68
N TYR A 63 -10.12 4.57 -2.52
CA TYR A 63 -9.50 4.46 -1.21
C TYR A 63 -9.14 5.86 -0.69
N ILE A 64 -9.72 6.24 0.46
CA ILE A 64 -9.45 7.51 1.13
C ILE A 64 -8.56 7.21 2.35
N PRO A 65 -7.27 7.59 2.35
CA PRO A 65 -6.40 7.37 3.50
C PRO A 65 -6.85 8.21 4.69
N SER A 66 -6.80 7.65 5.89
CA SER A 66 -7.04 8.42 7.12
C SER A 66 -5.84 9.32 7.43
N GLN A 67 -6.07 10.41 8.17
CA GLN A 67 -5.00 11.33 8.58
C GLN A 67 -3.87 10.60 9.33
N TYR A 68 -4.23 9.70 10.25
CA TYR A 68 -3.27 8.89 10.99
C TYR A 68 -2.39 8.05 10.06
N GLN A 69 -2.97 7.51 8.98
CA GLN A 69 -2.21 6.72 8.04
C GLN A 69 -1.24 7.56 7.21
N LEU A 70 -1.63 8.78 6.82
CA LEU A 70 -0.73 9.70 6.12
C LEU A 70 0.46 10.08 7.02
N GLU A 71 0.21 10.37 8.29
CA GLU A 71 1.26 10.67 9.28
C GLU A 71 2.22 9.49 9.50
N VAL A 72 1.68 8.27 9.62
CA VAL A 72 2.50 7.06 9.74
C VAL A 72 3.37 6.85 8.50
N ASN A 73 2.80 7.05 7.30
CA ASN A 73 3.53 6.95 6.05
C ASN A 73 4.62 8.02 5.94
N GLU A 74 4.29 9.28 6.25
CA GLU A 74 5.24 10.40 6.29
C GLU A 74 6.45 10.02 7.16
N ARG A 75 6.21 9.56 8.38
CA ARG A 75 7.27 9.17 9.32
C ARG A 75 8.14 8.03 8.80
N ILE A 76 7.53 7.02 8.16
CA ILE A 76 8.26 5.87 7.60
C ILE A 76 9.16 6.33 6.46
N VAL A 77 8.61 7.08 5.50
CA VAL A 77 9.35 7.55 4.33
C VAL A 77 10.43 8.56 4.75
N MET A 78 10.15 9.43 5.72
CA MET A 78 11.13 10.38 6.25
C MET A 78 12.32 9.68 6.90
N ARG A 79 12.08 8.64 7.72
CA ARG A 79 13.16 7.83 8.30
C ARG A 79 13.98 7.13 7.22
N ALA A 80 13.33 6.61 6.18
CA ALA A 80 14.02 5.98 5.05
C ALA A 80 14.88 7.01 4.28
N ALA A 81 14.36 8.21 4.01
CA ALA A 81 15.09 9.29 3.37
C ALA A 81 16.34 9.69 4.18
N GLN A 82 16.17 9.87 5.51
CA GLN A 82 17.28 10.18 6.42
C GLN A 82 18.35 9.09 6.42
N HIS A 83 17.94 7.82 6.43
CA HIS A 83 18.86 6.70 6.33
C HIS A 83 19.66 6.76 5.02
N SER A 84 18.98 6.83 3.87
CA SER A 84 19.66 6.91 2.56
C SER A 84 20.60 8.12 2.47
N MET A 85 20.21 9.29 2.98
CA MET A 85 21.07 10.47 3.02
C MET A 85 22.30 10.28 3.93
N ARG A 86 22.13 9.67 5.10
CA ARG A 86 23.22 9.36 6.03
C ARG A 86 24.27 8.44 5.40
N PHE A 87 23.83 7.45 4.62
CA PHE A 87 24.71 6.50 3.93
C PHE A 87 25.11 6.93 2.51
N ARG A 88 24.79 8.17 2.11
CA ARG A 88 25.12 8.75 0.79
C ARG A 88 24.51 7.98 -0.39
N GLU A 89 23.39 7.30 -0.16
CA GLU A 89 22.59 6.63 -1.18
C GLU A 89 21.63 7.62 -1.83
N TYR A 90 22.17 8.45 -2.74
CA TYR A 90 21.42 9.57 -3.31
C TYR A 90 20.29 9.15 -4.26
N GLY A 91 20.47 8.08 -5.03
CA GLY A 91 19.41 7.53 -5.89
C GLY A 91 18.14 7.22 -5.10
N PRO A 92 18.18 6.27 -4.13
CA PRO A 92 17.05 5.98 -3.25
C PRO A 92 16.53 7.21 -2.51
N ALA A 93 17.41 8.09 -2.01
CA ALA A 93 16.98 9.31 -1.32
C ALA A 93 16.11 10.22 -2.20
N SER A 94 16.44 10.39 -3.49
CA SER A 94 15.65 11.17 -4.44
C SER A 94 14.22 10.63 -4.57
N TYR A 95 14.07 9.31 -4.69
CA TYR A 95 12.75 8.66 -4.73
C TYR A 95 11.98 8.82 -3.41
N ARG A 96 12.65 8.76 -2.25
CA ARG A 96 11.98 9.01 -0.96
C ARG A 96 11.52 10.45 -0.81
N PHE A 97 12.25 11.42 -1.34
CA PHE A 97 11.81 12.82 -1.33
C PHE A 97 10.60 13.06 -2.23
N SER A 98 10.54 12.46 -3.42
CA SER A 98 9.34 12.56 -4.27
C SER A 98 8.14 11.84 -3.68
N GLU A 99 8.36 10.73 -2.96
CA GLU A 99 7.33 10.03 -2.19
C GLU A 99 6.79 10.89 -1.03
N LEU A 100 7.66 11.53 -0.25
CA LEU A 100 7.26 12.52 0.76
C LEU A 100 6.44 13.66 0.15
N ALA A 101 6.89 14.20 -0.98
CA ALA A 101 6.16 15.27 -1.66
C ALA A 101 4.73 14.85 -2.04
N GLN A 102 4.54 13.62 -2.52
CA GLN A 102 3.20 13.09 -2.82
C GLN A 102 2.33 12.93 -1.57
N ILE A 103 2.91 12.55 -0.43
CA ILE A 103 2.18 12.49 0.84
C ILE A 103 1.71 13.89 1.24
N TYR A 104 2.59 14.90 1.16
CA TYR A 104 2.21 16.28 1.48
C TYR A 104 1.17 16.86 0.52
N VAL A 105 1.18 16.48 -0.77
CA VAL A 105 0.08 16.84 -1.70
C VAL A 105 -1.25 16.28 -1.22
N LYS A 106 -1.29 15.01 -0.76
CA LYS A 106 -2.52 14.39 -0.21
C LYS A 106 -2.99 15.07 1.08
N GLU A 107 -2.07 15.62 1.86
CA GLU A 107 -2.36 16.40 3.06
C GLU A 107 -2.66 17.88 2.77
N ASN A 108 -2.67 18.30 1.51
CA ASN A 108 -2.81 19.71 1.08
C ASN A 108 -1.71 20.65 1.63
N ARG A 109 -0.55 20.11 1.97
CA ARG A 109 0.66 20.81 2.45
C ARG A 109 1.58 21.16 1.28
N LEU A 110 1.08 22.00 0.38
CA LEU A 110 1.69 22.24 -0.93
C LEU A 110 3.08 22.89 -0.88
N SER A 111 3.34 23.76 0.10
CA SER A 111 4.66 24.40 0.27
C SER A 111 5.76 23.39 0.61
N GLU A 112 5.46 22.42 1.47
CA GLU A 112 6.40 21.35 1.83
C GLU A 112 6.57 20.39 0.66
N ALA A 113 5.47 20.02 -0.01
CA ALA A 113 5.54 19.22 -1.25
C ALA A 113 6.47 19.85 -2.29
N LYS A 114 6.33 21.17 -2.53
CA LYS A 114 7.20 21.93 -3.44
C LYS A 114 8.67 21.80 -3.03
N TRP A 115 8.98 22.00 -1.75
CA TRP A 115 10.35 21.90 -1.23
C TRP A 115 10.95 20.50 -1.48
N TYR A 116 10.21 19.44 -1.17
CA TYR A 116 10.68 18.07 -1.35
C TYR A 116 10.84 17.66 -2.82
N TYR A 117 9.96 18.11 -3.72
CA TYR A 117 10.15 17.91 -5.16
C TYR A 117 11.40 18.62 -5.68
N LEU A 118 11.71 19.83 -5.19
CA LEU A 118 12.94 20.54 -5.56
C LEU A 118 14.19 19.79 -5.10
N GLN A 119 14.20 19.26 -3.86
CA GLN A 119 15.30 18.42 -3.37
C GLN A 119 15.46 17.14 -4.19
N SER A 120 14.34 16.46 -4.48
CA SER A 120 14.34 15.24 -5.29
C SER A 120 14.91 15.50 -6.69
N ASN A 121 14.49 16.60 -7.34
CA ASN A 121 14.98 17.04 -8.65
C ASN A 121 16.47 17.37 -8.67
N LEU A 122 16.99 18.03 -7.64
CA LEU A 122 18.41 18.34 -7.53
C LEU A 122 19.23 17.05 -7.53
N ILE A 123 18.80 16.06 -6.75
CA ILE A 123 19.50 14.79 -6.65
C ILE A 123 19.34 13.96 -7.92
N SER A 124 18.12 13.86 -8.49
CA SER A 124 17.89 13.07 -9.70
C SER A 124 18.70 13.57 -10.89
N ARG A 125 18.87 14.90 -11.02
CA ARG A 125 19.76 15.51 -12.01
C ARG A 125 21.22 15.12 -11.79
N GLN A 126 21.71 15.17 -10.56
CA GLN A 126 23.07 14.74 -10.23
C GLN A 126 23.32 13.25 -10.55
N GLN A 127 22.28 12.42 -10.41
CA GLN A 127 22.34 11.00 -10.73
C GLN A 127 22.06 10.70 -12.22
N ASN A 128 21.79 11.71 -13.04
CA ASN A 128 21.35 11.57 -14.44
C ASN A 128 20.10 10.69 -14.61
N ASP A 129 19.23 10.64 -13.60
CA ASP A 129 17.94 9.95 -13.69
C ASP A 129 16.91 10.87 -14.36
N HIS A 130 16.95 10.88 -15.69
CA HIS A 130 16.06 11.72 -16.51
C HIS A 130 14.59 11.34 -16.35
N GLN A 131 14.28 10.05 -16.20
CA GLN A 131 12.90 9.59 -16.00
C GLN A 131 12.31 10.16 -14.71
N HIS A 132 13.06 10.05 -13.61
CA HIS A 132 12.61 10.56 -12.33
C HIS A 132 12.52 12.08 -12.33
N THR A 133 13.50 12.76 -12.94
CA THR A 133 13.51 14.22 -13.09
C THR A 133 12.29 14.72 -13.86
N ILE A 134 11.92 14.07 -14.97
CA ILE A 134 10.73 14.43 -15.75
C ILE A 134 9.46 14.29 -14.91
N SER A 135 9.29 13.16 -14.22
CA SER A 135 8.14 12.90 -13.35
C SER A 135 8.03 13.95 -12.23
N ASN A 136 9.14 14.26 -11.59
CA ASN A 136 9.21 15.27 -10.53
C ASN A 136 8.91 16.68 -11.05
N LEU A 137 9.41 17.07 -12.23
CA LEU A 137 9.09 18.36 -12.86
C LEU A 137 7.59 18.48 -13.15
N VAL A 138 6.96 17.42 -13.67
CA VAL A 138 5.51 17.43 -13.93
C VAL A 138 4.72 17.58 -12.63
N ASN A 139 5.06 16.83 -11.59
CA ASN A 139 4.36 16.92 -10.31
C ASN A 139 4.62 18.28 -9.62
N LEU A 140 5.84 18.80 -9.70
CA LEU A 140 6.20 20.12 -9.19
C LEU A 140 5.41 21.23 -9.90
N ALA A 141 5.22 21.12 -11.21
CA ALA A 141 4.40 22.06 -11.97
C ALA A 141 2.94 22.06 -11.48
N MET A 142 2.37 20.89 -11.21
CA MET A 142 1.03 20.79 -10.64
C MET A 142 0.94 21.44 -9.27
N VAL A 143 1.89 21.16 -8.37
CA VAL A 143 1.95 21.79 -7.04
C VAL A 143 2.10 23.31 -7.15
N LYS A 144 2.90 23.81 -8.09
CA LYS A 144 3.05 25.25 -8.34
C LYS A 144 1.77 25.88 -8.88
N ALA A 145 1.05 25.18 -9.75
CA ALA A 145 -0.25 25.63 -10.24
C ALA A 145 -1.30 25.69 -9.12
N ASP A 146 -1.34 24.68 -8.24
CA ASP A 146 -2.21 24.66 -7.06
C ASP A 146 -1.87 25.80 -6.09
N LEU A 147 -0.59 26.18 -5.98
CA LEU A 147 -0.12 27.36 -5.24
C LEU A 147 -0.38 28.70 -5.96
N GLY A 148 -0.93 28.69 -7.17
CA GLY A 148 -1.23 29.88 -7.96
C GLY A 148 -0.06 30.44 -8.79
N ASP A 149 1.09 29.78 -8.83
CA ASP A 149 2.23 30.16 -9.66
C ASP A 149 2.22 29.45 -11.03
N MET A 150 1.28 29.88 -11.87
CA MET A 150 1.10 29.33 -13.22
C MET A 150 2.32 29.57 -14.12
N THR A 151 3.04 30.67 -13.90
CA THR A 151 4.24 31.00 -14.69
C THR A 151 5.35 29.98 -14.46
N GLN A 152 5.66 29.68 -13.20
CA GLN A 152 6.67 28.67 -12.87
C GLN A 152 6.21 27.26 -13.23
N ALA A 153 4.90 26.96 -13.12
CA ALA A 153 4.36 25.68 -13.52
C ALA A 153 4.55 25.40 -15.03
N GLN A 154 4.28 26.40 -15.88
CA GLN A 154 4.50 26.27 -17.32
C GLN A 154 5.98 26.09 -17.66
N GLN A 155 6.88 26.82 -16.99
CA GLN A 155 8.33 26.67 -17.16
C GLN A 155 8.80 25.25 -16.86
N ASP A 156 8.36 24.68 -15.73
CA ASP A 156 8.73 23.31 -15.35
C ASP A 156 8.23 22.27 -16.37
N LEU A 157 7.02 22.43 -16.91
CA LEU A 157 6.50 21.53 -17.95
C LEU A 157 7.25 21.68 -19.28
N THR A 158 7.64 22.89 -19.66
CA THR A 158 8.46 23.11 -20.86
C THR A 158 9.83 22.44 -20.71
N GLU A 159 10.46 22.58 -19.54
CA GLU A 159 11.74 21.92 -19.25
C GLU A 159 11.59 20.39 -19.27
N ALA A 160 10.54 19.85 -18.65
CA ALA A 160 10.25 18.42 -18.67
C ALA A 160 10.09 17.90 -20.11
N ARG A 161 9.41 18.66 -20.98
CA ARG A 161 9.19 18.31 -22.39
C ARG A 161 10.50 18.30 -23.17
N GLU A 162 11.36 19.30 -22.97
CA GLU A 162 12.67 19.37 -23.61
C GLU A 162 13.57 18.22 -23.17
N LEU A 163 13.57 17.91 -21.87
CA LEU A 163 14.34 16.78 -21.31
C LEU A 163 13.82 15.43 -21.86
N ALA A 164 12.51 15.26 -21.98
CA ALA A 164 11.91 14.07 -22.57
C ALA A 164 12.24 13.93 -24.06
N ARG A 165 12.23 15.04 -24.82
CA ARG A 165 12.63 15.07 -26.23
C ARG A 165 14.10 14.71 -26.40
N ALA A 166 14.99 15.30 -25.61
CA ALA A 166 16.43 15.06 -25.67
C ALA A 166 16.79 13.59 -25.40
N ASN A 167 16.00 12.91 -24.55
CA ASN A 167 16.22 11.52 -24.18
C ASN A 167 15.37 10.51 -24.99
N GLY A 168 14.65 10.95 -26.03
CA GLY A 168 13.86 10.08 -26.89
C GLY A 168 12.69 9.37 -26.19
N ARG A 169 11.97 10.08 -25.31
CA ARG A 169 10.89 9.54 -24.46
C ARG A 169 9.51 10.02 -24.90
N PRO A 170 8.93 9.47 -26.01
CA PRO A 170 7.68 9.99 -26.59
C PRO A 170 6.45 9.80 -25.69
N GLN A 171 6.45 8.76 -24.84
CA GLN A 171 5.36 8.53 -23.88
C GLN A 171 5.28 9.66 -22.86
N ASP A 172 6.42 10.09 -22.33
CA ASP A 172 6.49 11.20 -21.37
C ASP A 172 6.11 12.52 -22.04
N ILE A 173 6.51 12.75 -23.30
CA ILE A 173 6.09 13.95 -24.06
C ILE A 173 4.57 14.03 -24.14
N LYS A 174 3.89 12.95 -24.51
CA LYS A 174 2.43 12.91 -24.58
C LYS A 174 1.79 13.22 -23.23
N PHE A 175 2.29 12.59 -22.17
CA PHE A 175 1.82 12.84 -20.80
C PHE A 175 2.02 14.30 -20.37
N ILE A 176 3.17 14.90 -20.67
CA ILE A 176 3.46 16.30 -20.36
C ILE A 176 2.53 17.22 -21.14
N GLU A 177 2.28 16.96 -22.42
CA GLU A 177 1.35 17.74 -23.25
C GLU A 177 -0.09 17.67 -22.73
N GLU A 178 -0.53 16.51 -22.25
CA GLU A 178 -1.82 16.36 -21.57
C GLU A 178 -1.91 17.24 -20.31
N LYS A 179 -0.84 17.27 -19.49
CA LYS A 179 -0.77 18.13 -18.31
C LYS A 179 -0.71 19.62 -18.65
N MET A 180 0.03 19.99 -19.69
CA MET A 180 0.06 21.38 -20.18
C MET A 180 -1.34 21.83 -20.64
N LYS A 181 -2.05 20.98 -21.39
CA LYS A 181 -3.42 21.26 -21.83
C LYS A 181 -4.39 21.35 -20.64
N PHE A 182 -4.21 20.49 -19.63
CA PHE A 182 -4.98 20.55 -18.39
C PHE A 182 -4.82 21.90 -17.68
N LEU A 183 -3.58 22.39 -17.51
CA LEU A 183 -3.32 23.70 -16.90
C LEU A 183 -3.93 24.87 -17.69
N GLN A 184 -3.93 24.80 -19.02
CA GLN A 184 -4.53 25.83 -19.88
C GLN A 184 -6.07 25.83 -19.80
N THR A 185 -6.68 24.65 -19.74
CA THR A 185 -8.15 24.51 -19.76
C THR A 185 -8.76 24.87 -18.42
N ASN A 186 -8.16 24.40 -17.33
CA ASN A 186 -8.73 24.51 -16.00
C ASN A 186 -8.37 25.84 -15.33
N LYS A 187 -8.90 26.98 -15.80
CA LYS A 187 -8.47 28.34 -15.39
C LYS A 187 -8.78 28.73 -13.92
N THR A 188 -9.44 27.88 -13.13
CA THR A 188 -9.80 28.14 -11.73
C THR A 188 -8.63 27.85 -10.79
N TRP A 189 -7.56 28.63 -10.89
CA TRP A 189 -6.41 28.54 -10.00
C TRP A 189 -6.49 29.62 -8.92
N LEU A 190 -6.06 29.29 -7.71
CA LEU A 190 -5.94 30.26 -6.62
C LEU A 190 -5.01 31.40 -7.09
N PRO A 191 -5.39 32.68 -6.94
CA PRO A 191 -4.47 33.78 -7.20
C PRO A 191 -3.30 33.69 -6.22
N LYS A 192 -2.08 33.93 -6.71
CA LYS A 192 -0.80 33.92 -5.96
C LYS A 192 -0.80 34.72 -4.65
N SER A 193 -1.80 35.58 -4.42
CA SER A 193 -1.93 36.47 -3.26
C SER A 193 -2.43 35.83 -1.96
N GLU A 194 -2.86 34.56 -1.96
CA GLU A 194 -3.47 33.94 -0.76
C GLU A 194 -2.57 32.93 -0.02
N LEU A 195 -1.25 33.11 -0.07
CA LEU A 195 -0.33 32.48 0.89
C LEU A 195 -0.44 33.15 2.27
N ARG A 196 -1.60 33.00 2.92
CA ARG A 196 -1.69 32.97 4.39
C ARG A 196 -1.05 31.62 4.77
N TYR A 197 0.12 31.56 5.39
CA TYR A 197 0.24 31.45 6.86
C TYR A 197 1.70 31.56 7.36
N ALA A 198 2.68 31.93 6.52
CA ALA A 198 4.09 32.04 6.96
C ALA A 198 4.68 33.44 6.73
N ASP A 199 4.62 33.99 5.51
CA ASP A 199 5.26 35.28 5.20
C ASP A 199 4.52 36.49 5.81
N ALA A 200 3.20 36.40 6.00
CA ALA A 200 2.42 37.49 6.58
C ALA A 200 2.73 37.73 8.07
N ALA A 201 3.19 36.70 8.80
CA ALA A 201 3.55 36.84 10.21
C ALA A 201 4.81 37.71 10.39
N GLU A 202 5.78 37.61 9.48
CA GLU A 202 7.03 38.37 9.58
C GLU A 202 6.89 39.85 9.20
N VAL A 203 5.98 40.18 8.28
CA VAL A 203 5.80 41.57 7.81
C VAL A 203 5.21 42.47 8.90
N THR A 204 4.36 41.92 9.78
CA THR A 204 3.77 42.69 10.90
C THR A 204 4.72 42.92 12.07
N ALA A 205 5.81 42.14 12.16
CA ALA A 205 6.74 42.20 13.29
C ALA A 205 7.82 43.29 13.15
N LYS A 206 7.97 43.93 11.97
CA LYS A 206 9.02 44.92 11.68
C LYS A 206 8.56 46.38 11.65
N SER A 207 7.43 46.72 12.26
CA SER A 207 7.04 48.12 12.47
C SER A 207 7.01 48.49 13.96
N LYS A 208 8.18 48.74 14.54
CA LYS A 208 8.38 49.64 15.69
C LYS A 208 9.74 50.29 15.60
#